data_AF-A0A803MCJ8-F1
#
_entry.id   AF-A0A803MCJ8-F1
#
_cell.length_a   1.000
_cell.length_b   1.000
_cell.length_c   1.000
_cell.angle_alpha   90.00
_cell.angle_beta   90.00
_cell.angle_gamma   90.00
#
_symmetry.space_group_name_H-M   'P 1'
#
loop_
_entity.id
_entity.type
_entity.pdbx_description
1 polymer ?
#
loop_
_entity_poly.entity_id
_entity_poly.type
_entity_poly.pdbx_seq_one_letter_code
_entity_poly.pdbx_strand_id
1 'polypeptide(L)'
;MLLPEYGLGSMVSEEGDIYSYGIVLLEMMTAKTPTDRMFGGDLDLHKYAKSALLTDQLSKIIDPRLLDDSIGARNRNQDETLLA
;
A
#
# COMPACT_ATOMS: atom_id res chain seq x y z
N MET A 1 6.21 -14.18 0.51
CA MET A 1 4.85 -14.28 -0.02
C MET A 1 4.86 -15.33 -1.11
N LEU A 2 4.24 -16.49 -0.89
CA LEU A 2 4.08 -17.55 -1.90
C LEU A 2 2.65 -18.08 -1.79
N LEU A 3 1.89 -18.00 -2.88
CA LEU A 3 0.60 -18.68 -3.01
C LEU A 3 0.85 -20.20 -3.20
N PRO A 4 0.07 -21.10 -2.56
CA PRO A 4 0.32 -22.55 -2.60
C PRO A 4 0.29 -23.16 -4.01
N GLU A 5 -0.36 -22.50 -4.97
CA GLU A 5 -0.46 -22.98 -6.37
C GLU A 5 0.79 -22.75 -7.22
N TYR A 6 1.77 -21.95 -6.77
CA TYR A 6 2.99 -21.63 -7.55
C TYR A 6 4.14 -22.65 -7.36
N GLY A 7 3.89 -23.79 -6.70
CA GLY A 7 4.88 -24.83 -6.43
C GLY A 7 5.06 -25.88 -7.54
N LEU A 8 4.15 -25.92 -8.54
CA LEU A 8 4.17 -26.93 -9.60
C LEU A 8 4.02 -26.26 -10.98
N GLY A 9 5.14 -25.84 -11.56
CA GLY A 9 5.19 -25.44 -12.97
C GLY A 9 5.53 -23.97 -13.14
N SER A 10 6.79 -23.72 -13.52
CA SER A 10 7.30 -22.42 -13.95
C SER A 10 6.61 -21.97 -15.24
N MET A 11 5.42 -21.37 -15.13
CA MET A 11 5.03 -20.35 -16.08
C MET A 11 5.26 -19.01 -15.40
N VAL A 12 6.44 -18.44 -15.66
CA VAL A 12 6.69 -17.02 -15.42
C VAL A 12 5.75 -16.30 -16.40
N SER A 13 4.54 -16.02 -15.93
CA SER A 13 3.48 -15.38 -16.69
C SER A 13 3.48 -13.91 -16.27
N GLU A 14 3.49 -12.99 -17.24
CA GLU A 14 3.43 -11.54 -16.99
C GLU A 14 2.27 -11.18 -16.04
N GLU A 15 1.19 -11.96 -16.11
CA GLU A 15 -0.01 -11.84 -15.28
C GLU A 15 0.25 -12.12 -13.80
N GLY A 16 1.13 -13.09 -13.48
CA GLY A 16 1.52 -13.41 -12.11
C GLY A 16 2.36 -12.31 -11.47
N ASP A 17 3.23 -11.69 -12.26
CA ASP A 17 4.06 -10.56 -11.84
C ASP A 17 3.21 -9.29 -11.63
N ILE A 18 2.24 -9.03 -12.50
CA ILE A 18 1.27 -7.92 -12.34
C ILE A 18 0.44 -8.11 -11.07
N TYR A 19 -0.06 -9.31 -10.82
CA TYR A 19 -0.84 -9.59 -9.61
C TYR A 19 0.00 -9.41 -8.34
N SER A 20 1.22 -9.96 -8.32
CA SER A 20 2.13 -9.84 -7.19
C SER A 20 2.53 -8.38 -6.94
N TYR A 21 2.79 -7.62 -8.00
CA TYR A 21 3.04 -6.19 -7.93
C TYR A 21 1.83 -5.44 -7.35
N GLY A 22 0.61 -5.79 -7.75
CA GLY A 22 -0.62 -5.22 -7.21
C GLY A 22 -0.76 -5.41 -5.70
N ILE A 23 -0.40 -6.59 -5.18
CA ILE A 23 -0.44 -6.84 -3.73
C ILE A 23 0.63 -6.02 -2.99
N VAL A 24 1.85 -5.94 -3.51
CA VAL A 24 2.91 -5.11 -2.92
C VAL A 24 2.52 -3.62 -2.93
N LEU A 25 1.88 -3.16 -4.00
CA LEU A 25 1.37 -1.79 -4.06
C LEU A 25 0.30 -1.53 -3.00
N LEU A 26 -0.65 -2.46 -2.83
CA LEU A 26 -1.65 -2.37 -1.77
C LEU A 26 -1.03 -2.41 -0.37
N GLU A 27 0.01 -3.23 -0.17
CA GLU A 27 0.78 -3.27 1.07
C GLU A 27 1.46 -1.93 1.35
N MET A 28 2.08 -1.29 0.35
CA MET A 28 2.68 0.04 0.50
C MET A 28 1.64 1.12 0.80
N MET A 29 0.51 1.10 0.10
CA MET A 29 -0.55 2.10 0.28
C MET A 29 -1.22 2.01 1.64
N THR A 30 -1.41 0.80 2.15
CA THR A 30 -2.10 0.58 3.43
C THR A 30 -1.14 0.45 4.61
N ALA A 31 0.16 0.25 4.34
CA ALA A 31 1.18 -0.19 5.29
C ALA A 31 0.80 -1.45 6.06
N LYS A 32 0.02 -2.34 5.43
CA LYS A 32 -0.43 -3.60 6.02
C LYS A 32 0.11 -4.79 5.24
N THR A 33 0.72 -5.71 5.96
CA THR A 33 1.19 -6.96 5.37
C THR A 33 0.01 -7.82 4.91
N PRO A 34 0.06 -8.51 3.77
CA PRO A 34 -0.99 -9.43 3.34
C PRO A 34 -1.30 -10.55 4.34
N THR A 35 -0.36 -10.83 5.26
CA THR A 35 -0.45 -11.80 6.36
C THR A 35 -0.72 -11.15 7.72
N ASP A 36 -1.18 -9.90 7.75
CA ASP A 36 -1.59 -9.25 9.00
C ASP A 36 -2.66 -10.09 9.68
N ARG A 37 -2.63 -10.17 11.01
CA ARG A 37 -3.58 -10.95 11.82
C ARG A 37 -5.03 -10.49 11.64
N MET A 38 -5.24 -9.27 11.14
CA MET A 38 -6.58 -8.80 10.78
C MET A 38 -7.15 -9.49 9.52
N PHE A 39 -6.31 -10.13 8.71
CA PHE A 39 -6.72 -10.93 7.55
C PHE A 39 -6.81 -12.40 7.95
N GLY A 40 -7.97 -13.01 7.72
CA GLY A 40 -8.29 -14.36 8.14
C GLY A 40 -9.68 -14.80 7.70
N GLY A 41 -9.87 -16.11 7.53
CA GLY A 41 -11.10 -16.65 6.95
C GLY A 41 -11.30 -16.15 5.52
N ASP A 42 -12.41 -15.44 5.30
CA ASP A 42 -12.78 -14.90 3.99
C ASP A 42 -12.26 -13.49 3.71
N LEU A 43 -11.57 -12.85 4.66
CA LEU A 43 -11.06 -11.48 4.51
C LEU A 43 -9.56 -11.49 4.15
N ASP A 44 -9.25 -11.00 2.95
CA ASP A 44 -7.90 -10.80 2.45
C ASP A 44 -7.65 -9.30 2.15
N LEU A 45 -6.38 -8.91 1.99
CA LEU A 45 -5.97 -7.53 1.71
C LEU A 45 -6.66 -6.97 0.45
N HIS A 46 -6.89 -7.81 -0.56
CA HIS A 46 -7.54 -7.41 -1.80
C HIS A 46 -9.03 -7.10 -1.59
N LYS A 47 -9.78 -7.95 -0.87
CA LYS A 47 -11.18 -7.72 -0.50
C LYS A 47 -11.34 -6.52 0.42
N TYR A 48 -10.39 -6.33 1.33
CA TYR A 48 -10.35 -5.15 2.20
C TYR A 48 -10.19 -3.85 1.38
N ALA A 49 -9.19 -3.80 0.49
CA ALA A 49 -8.99 -2.66 -0.40
C ALA A 49 -10.19 -2.43 -1.34
N LYS A 50 -10.74 -3.51 -1.90
CA LYS A 50 -11.92 -3.46 -2.78
C LYS A 50 -13.16 -2.93 -2.05
N SER A 51 -13.39 -3.35 -0.80
CA SER A 51 -14.50 -2.85 0.01
C SER A 51 -14.35 -1.35 0.30
N ALA A 52 -13.14 -0.89 0.62
CA ALA A 52 -12.88 0.52 0.83
C ALA A 52 -13.08 1.35 -0.45
N LEU A 53 -12.68 0.83 -1.61
CA LEU A 53 -12.93 1.47 -2.91
C LEU A 53 -14.43 1.58 -3.20
N LEU A 54 -15.20 0.50 -2.99
CA LEU A 54 -16.64 0.48 -3.24
C LEU A 54 -17.44 1.36 -2.29
N THR A 55 -16.87 1.71 -1.13
CA THR A 55 -17.52 2.55 -0.12
C THR A 55 -16.97 3.97 -0.07
N ASP A 56 -16.05 4.33 -0.97
CA ASP A 56 -15.35 5.61 -1.01
C ASP A 56 -14.60 5.94 0.30
N GLN A 57 -14.08 4.91 0.96
CA GLN A 57 -13.37 5.00 2.25
C GLN A 57 -11.86 4.79 2.11
N LEU A 58 -11.29 5.05 0.93
CA LEU A 58 -9.86 4.83 0.67
C LEU A 58 -8.96 5.59 1.65
N SER A 59 -9.32 6.83 2.00
CA SER A 59 -8.59 7.64 2.97
C SER A 59 -8.50 7.02 4.37
N LYS A 60 -9.38 6.08 4.72
CA LYS A 60 -9.36 5.37 6.01
C LYS A 60 -8.44 4.16 6.03
N ILE A 61 -8.11 3.63 4.86
CA ILE A 61 -7.27 2.44 4.74
C ILE A 61 -5.86 2.78 4.27
N ILE A 62 -5.68 3.94 3.61
CA ILE A 62 -4.39 4.45 3.20
C ILE A 62 -3.60 4.85 4.46
N ASP A 63 -2.32 4.51 4.46
CA ASP A 63 -1.37 4.89 5.49
C ASP A 63 -1.38 6.43 5.67
N PRO A 64 -1.65 6.93 6.88
CA PRO A 64 -1.64 8.37 7.16
C PRO A 64 -0.34 9.07 6.75
N ARG A 65 0.79 8.36 6.71
CA ARG A 65 2.08 8.89 6.23
C ARG A 65 2.06 9.27 4.75
N LEU A 66 1.18 8.67 3.97
CA LEU A 66 0.97 9.00 2.55
C LEU A 66 -0.04 10.13 2.34
N LEU A 67 -0.82 10.47 3.38
CA LEU A 67 -1.81 11.55 3.36
C LEU A 67 -1.24 12.88 3.88
N ASP A 68 0.03 12.90 4.28
CA ASP A 68 0.67 14.07 4.84
C ASP A 68 1.22 14.99 3.74
N ASP A 69 0.48 16.06 3.44
CA ASP A 69 0.90 17.13 2.53
C ASP A 69 2.12 17.92 3.04
N SER A 70 2.56 17.72 4.29
CA SER A 70 3.67 18.47 4.88
C SER A 70 5.06 18.07 4.36
N ILE A 71 5.18 16.96 3.63
CA ILE A 71 6.44 16.56 2.97
C ILE A 71 6.86 17.58 1.89
N GLY A 72 5.92 18.37 1.36
CA GLY A 72 6.20 19.47 0.42
C GLY A 72 6.55 20.82 1.06
N ALA A 73 6.40 20.98 2.38
CA ALA A 73 6.41 22.30 3.04
C ALA A 73 7.66 22.59 3.90
N ARG A 74 8.67 21.72 3.92
CA ARG A 74 9.80 21.81 4.86
C ARG A 74 11.09 22.46 4.32
N ASN A 75 11.03 23.28 3.28
CA ASN A 75 12.18 24.09 2.86
C ASN A 75 11.73 25.39 2.21
N ARG A 76 11.97 26.54 2.87
CA ARG A 76 12.33 27.83 2.24
C ARG A 76 12.56 29.02 3.19
N ASN A 77 12.32 28.94 4.50
CA ASN A 77 12.27 30.16 5.34
C ASN A 77 13.16 30.15 6.60
N GLN A 78 14.44 29.75 6.54
CA GLN A 78 15.36 29.89 7.68
C GLN A 78 16.72 30.57 7.41
N ASP A 79 16.99 31.10 6.21
CA ASP A 79 18.31 31.66 5.89
C ASP A 79 18.42 33.21 5.79
N GLU A 80 17.39 33.99 6.16
CA GLU A 80 17.41 35.47 5.98
C GLU A 80 17.38 36.31 7.27
N THR A 81 17.71 35.76 8.45
CA THR A 81 17.71 36.55 9.71
C THR A 81 19.08 37.00 10.23
N LEU A 82 20.17 36.85 9.44
CA LEU A 82 21.54 37.20 9.85
C LEU A 82 22.12 38.48 9.23
N LEU A 83 21.29 39.37 8.69
CA LEU A 83 21.71 40.71 8.24
C LEU A 83 20.76 41.77 8.83
N ALA A 84 20.93 42.05 10.11
CA ALA A 84 20.45 43.26 10.77
C ALA A 84 21.60 43.88 11.59
#